data_AF-A0A2S2PGV0-F1
#
_entry.id   AF-A0A2S2PGV0-F1
#
_cell.length_a   1.000
_cell.length_b   1.000
_cell.length_c   1.000
_cell.angle_alpha   90.00
_cell.angle_beta   90.00
_cell.angle_gamma   90.00
#
_symmetry.space_group_name_H-M   'P 1'
#
loop_
_entity.id
_entity.type
_entity.pdbx_description
1 polymer ?
#
loop_
_entity_poly.entity_id
_entity_poly.type
_entity_poly.pdbx_seq_one_letter_code
_entity_poly.pdbx_strand_id
1 'polypeptide(L)'
;MCHKDHAFDIVDKMFDTVKLKLHTGEHKKSKGFRLEYKSTRCQRTYDKHDGRIFFSDTDAFMEEECVFTINLGQPNLTISLYISSFRFSGSAISNYLKVYDGPNVSMPLITVLNDMRLVPSPIFSTGSSLTMAYKMYPIPGSLDMSYTSTDKGRGCGGRMFNVK
;
A
#
# COMPACT_ATOMS: atom_id res chain seq x y z
N MET A 1 0.92 -25.38 -3.22
CA MET A 1 2.32 -24.95 -2.99
C MET A 1 2.80 -25.65 -1.74
N CYS A 2 3.75 -26.57 -1.87
CA CYS A 2 4.17 -27.43 -0.77
C CYS A 2 5.67 -27.74 -0.91
N HIS A 3 6.31 -28.05 0.23
CA HIS A 3 7.73 -28.44 0.36
C HIS A 3 8.81 -27.35 0.22
N LYS A 4 8.46 -26.07 0.04
CA LYS A 4 9.39 -24.94 0.17
C LYS A 4 8.86 -23.89 1.14
N ASP A 5 9.77 -23.18 1.80
CA ASP A 5 9.42 -21.98 2.55
C ASP A 5 8.85 -20.96 1.58
N HIS A 6 7.64 -20.51 1.88
CA HIS A 6 6.97 -19.48 1.12
C HIS A 6 6.52 -18.39 2.08
N ALA A 7 7.05 -17.19 1.91
CA ALA A 7 6.50 -16.00 2.53
C ALA A 7 5.31 -15.53 1.69
N PHE A 8 4.09 -15.82 2.16
CA PHE A 8 2.87 -15.26 1.59
C PHE A 8 2.28 -14.29 2.60
N ASP A 9 2.09 -13.03 2.19
CA ASP A 9 1.17 -12.15 2.92
C ASP A 9 -0.16 -12.19 2.20
N ILE A 10 -1.20 -12.58 2.94
CA ILE A 10 -2.57 -12.64 2.46
C ILE A 10 -3.29 -11.47 3.10
N VAL A 11 -3.67 -10.50 2.27
CA VAL A 11 -4.38 -9.31 2.70
C VAL A 11 -5.78 -9.37 2.09
N ASP A 12 -6.79 -9.62 2.92
CA ASP A 12 -8.18 -9.37 2.52
C ASP A 12 -8.54 -7.92 2.84
N LYS A 13 -9.17 -7.25 1.88
CA LYS A 13 -9.54 -5.83 1.93
C LYS A 13 -11.01 -5.61 1.53
N MET A 14 -11.78 -6.69 1.43
CA MET A 14 -13.11 -6.64 0.82
C MET A 14 -14.18 -7.32 1.69
N PHE A 15 -13.83 -8.34 2.46
CA PHE A 15 -14.78 -9.05 3.33
C PHE A 15 -14.32 -9.14 4.79
N ASP A 16 -13.20 -8.50 5.15
CA ASP A 16 -12.50 -8.66 6.44
C ASP A 16 -12.29 -10.13 6.85
N THR A 17 -12.30 -11.05 5.88
CA THR A 17 -12.37 -12.49 6.07
C THR A 17 -11.37 -13.20 5.15
N VAL A 18 -10.28 -13.69 5.73
CA VAL A 18 -9.34 -14.58 5.04
C VAL A 18 -9.71 -16.04 5.33
N LYS A 19 -10.08 -16.81 4.29
CA LYS A 19 -10.32 -18.26 4.42
C LYS A 19 -9.11 -19.06 3.96
N LEU A 20 -8.49 -19.75 4.92
CA LEU A 20 -7.35 -20.64 4.67
C LEU A 20 -7.77 -22.09 4.78
N LYS A 21 -7.40 -22.90 3.79
CA LYS A 21 -7.68 -24.34 3.78
C LYS A 21 -6.39 -25.12 3.60
N LEU A 22 -6.02 -25.88 4.63
CA LEU A 22 -4.92 -26.84 4.57
C LEU A 22 -5.45 -28.16 4.00
N HIS A 23 -4.76 -28.68 2.99
CA HIS A 23 -4.98 -30.02 2.47
C HIS A 23 -3.75 -30.89 2.79
N THR A 24 -3.95 -32.02 3.46
CA THR A 24 -2.91 -33.00 3.78
C THR A 24 -3.20 -34.34 3.11
N GLY A 25 -2.14 -35.05 2.69
CA GLY A 25 -2.22 -36.44 2.20
C GLY A 25 -1.82 -37.45 3.27
N GLU A 26 -1.54 -38.70 2.87
CA GLU A 26 -1.23 -39.81 3.79
C GLU A 26 0.12 -39.68 4.52
N HIS A 27 1.03 -38.83 4.04
CA HIS A 27 2.33 -38.60 4.66
C HIS A 27 2.24 -37.63 5.84
N LYS A 28 2.30 -38.17 7.08
CA LYS A 28 2.02 -37.49 8.35
C LYS A 28 3.17 -36.72 9.03
N LYS A 29 4.32 -36.50 8.38
CA LYS A 29 5.47 -35.81 9.02
C LYS A 29 5.89 -34.56 8.26
N SER A 30 5.47 -33.40 8.75
CA SER A 30 5.89 -32.08 8.27
C SER A 30 6.04 -31.13 9.47
N LYS A 31 6.94 -30.14 9.36
CA LYS A 31 7.11 -29.07 10.36
C LYS A 31 5.89 -28.12 10.45
N GLY A 32 4.92 -28.27 9.55
CA GLY A 32 3.72 -27.42 9.51
C GLY A 32 4.00 -26.04 8.91
N PHE A 33 3.16 -25.08 9.22
CA PHE A 33 3.33 -23.66 8.87
C PHE A 33 2.93 -22.79 10.05
N ARG A 34 3.50 -21.59 10.15
CA ARG A 34 3.12 -20.56 11.12
C ARG A 34 2.52 -19.39 10.35
N LEU A 35 1.41 -18.86 10.85
CA LEU A 35 0.79 -17.65 10.32
C LEU A 35 0.72 -16.62 11.44
N GLU A 36 0.95 -15.38 11.07
CA GLU A 36 0.68 -14.21 11.90
C GLU A 36 -0.30 -13.34 11.12
N TYR A 37 -1.28 -12.78 11.82
CA TYR A 37 -2.23 -11.85 11.22
C TYR A 37 -2.30 -10.58 12.05
N LYS A 38 -2.52 -9.45 11.39
CA LYS A 38 -2.74 -8.17 12.03
C LYS A 38 -3.86 -7.45 11.29
N SER A 39 -4.95 -7.15 11.99
CA SER A 39 -5.98 -6.26 11.48
C SER A 39 -5.64 -4.83 11.92
N THR A 40 -5.39 -3.95 10.97
CA THR A 40 -5.24 -2.53 11.23
C THR A 40 -5.85 -1.76 10.07
N ARG A 41 -6.70 -0.77 10.39
CA ARG A 41 -7.28 0.12 9.37
C ARG A 41 -6.22 0.98 8.71
N CYS A 42 -5.13 1.31 9.43
CA CYS A 42 -4.02 2.11 8.94
C CYS A 42 -2.71 1.33 9.06
N GLN A 43 -2.34 0.59 8.01
CA GLN A 43 -1.09 -0.17 7.96
C GLN A 43 0.10 0.78 7.97
N ARG A 44 1.01 0.69 8.94
CA ARG A 44 2.05 1.72 9.16
C ARG A 44 3.25 1.64 8.22
N THR A 45 3.67 0.45 7.81
CA THR A 45 4.86 0.28 6.96
C THR A 45 4.67 -0.83 5.94
N TYR A 46 5.13 -0.56 4.71
CA TYR A 46 5.26 -1.51 3.60
C TYR A 46 6.75 -1.64 3.24
N ASP A 47 7.28 -2.85 3.26
CA ASP A 47 8.72 -3.13 3.13
C ASP A 47 9.08 -3.99 1.91
N LYS A 48 8.07 -4.40 1.13
CA LYS A 48 8.25 -5.19 -0.08
C LYS A 48 8.71 -4.33 -1.25
N HIS A 49 9.40 -4.93 -2.21
CA HIS A 49 9.87 -4.26 -3.42
C HIS A 49 8.74 -3.74 -4.33
N ASP A 50 7.56 -4.34 -4.23
CA ASP A 50 6.36 -3.94 -4.97
C ASP A 50 5.11 -4.27 -4.14
N GLY A 51 4.00 -3.59 -4.43
CA GLY A 51 2.73 -3.85 -3.77
C GLY A 51 1.59 -2.94 -4.22
N ARG A 52 0.38 -3.28 -3.77
CA ARG A 52 -0.85 -2.50 -3.98
C ARG A 52 -1.46 -2.11 -2.64
N ILE A 53 -1.66 -0.82 -2.44
CA ILE A 53 -2.32 -0.22 -1.28
C ILE A 53 -3.72 0.18 -1.75
N PHE A 54 -4.73 -0.28 -1.03
CA PHE A 54 -6.12 -0.13 -1.43
C PHE A 54 -6.95 0.11 -0.18
N PHE A 55 -7.72 1.19 -0.18
CA PHE A 55 -8.75 1.51 0.79
C PHE A 55 -10.07 1.52 0.04
N SER A 56 -10.95 0.58 0.37
CA SER A 56 -12.29 0.48 -0.20
C SER A 56 -13.20 1.60 0.33
N ASP A 57 -14.41 1.74 -0.22
CA ASP A 57 -15.37 2.74 0.25
C ASP A 57 -15.77 2.57 1.73
N THR A 58 -15.65 1.36 2.29
CA THR A 58 -15.89 1.09 3.71
C THR A 58 -14.65 1.34 4.59
N ASP A 59 -13.45 1.17 4.05
CA ASP A 59 -12.19 1.25 4.79
C ASP A 59 -11.53 2.63 4.71
N ALA A 60 -11.93 3.40 3.70
CA ALA A 60 -11.40 4.72 3.45
C ALA A 60 -11.85 5.72 4.50
N PHE A 61 -12.94 5.50 5.23
CA PHE A 61 -13.40 6.43 6.27
C PHE A 61 -12.36 6.56 7.39
N MET A 62 -11.68 7.70 7.41
CA MET A 62 -10.58 8.02 8.31
C MET A 62 -10.80 9.41 8.89
N GLU A 63 -11.43 9.47 10.06
CA GLU A 63 -11.66 10.71 10.81
C GLU A 63 -10.34 11.35 11.26
N GLU A 64 -9.41 10.53 11.72
CA GLU A 64 -8.05 10.92 12.05
C GLU A 64 -7.10 10.71 10.86
N GLU A 65 -6.01 11.49 10.81
CA GLU A 65 -4.99 11.33 9.78
C GLU A 65 -4.25 10.00 9.95
N CYS A 66 -4.35 9.14 8.93
CA CYS A 66 -3.62 7.89 8.83
C CYS A 66 -2.26 8.14 8.15
N VAL A 67 -1.17 7.94 8.88
CA VAL A 67 0.20 8.03 8.35
C VAL A 67 0.78 6.64 8.13
N PHE A 68 1.23 6.39 6.90
CA PHE A 68 1.84 5.12 6.51
C PHE A 68 3.03 5.33 5.57
N THR A 69 3.97 4.40 5.56
CA THR A 69 5.24 4.55 4.85
C THR A 69 5.54 3.32 4.00
N ILE A 70 6.01 3.52 2.77
CA ILE A 70 6.76 2.49 2.03
C ILE A 70 8.22 2.70 2.42
N ASN A 71 8.90 1.71 3.00
CA ASN A 71 10.29 1.79 3.42
C ASN A 71 10.99 0.46 3.14
N LEU A 72 11.87 0.46 2.15
CA LEU A 72 12.57 -0.75 1.69
C LEU A 72 13.85 -1.04 2.49
N GLY A 73 14.31 -0.10 3.32
CA GLY A 73 15.53 -0.24 4.12
C GLY A 73 16.84 -0.37 3.32
N GLN A 74 16.82 -0.13 2.00
CA GLN A 74 17.97 -0.31 1.10
C GLN A 74 18.32 1.00 0.38
N PRO A 75 19.50 1.60 0.60
CA PRO A 75 19.80 2.97 0.18
C PRO A 75 19.85 3.19 -1.34
N ASN A 76 20.10 2.15 -2.14
CA ASN A 76 20.27 2.26 -3.59
C ASN A 76 18.96 2.08 -4.39
N LEU A 77 17.81 1.99 -3.70
CA LEU A 77 16.52 1.82 -4.34
C LEU A 77 15.79 3.15 -4.48
N THR A 78 15.04 3.27 -5.59
CA THR A 78 14.01 4.29 -5.76
C THR A 78 12.66 3.62 -5.95
N ILE A 79 11.59 4.34 -5.61
CA ILE A 79 10.20 3.87 -5.65
C ILE A 79 9.48 4.64 -6.76
N SER A 80 8.77 3.91 -7.60
CA SER A 80 7.78 4.43 -8.53
C SER A 80 6.40 4.14 -7.97
N LEU A 81 5.64 5.18 -7.67
CA LEU A 81 4.30 5.12 -7.11
C LEU A 81 3.27 5.56 -8.16
N TYR A 82 2.28 4.72 -8.38
CA TYR A 82 1.20 4.91 -9.32
C TYR A 82 -0.11 4.95 -8.55
N ILE A 83 -0.81 6.08 -8.63
CA ILE A 83 -2.13 6.21 -8.03
C ILE A 83 -3.12 5.87 -9.14
N SER A 84 -3.90 4.80 -8.96
CA SER A 84 -4.89 4.36 -9.96
C SER A 84 -6.20 5.10 -9.78
N SER A 85 -6.61 5.34 -8.53
CA SER A 85 -7.80 6.11 -8.21
C SER A 85 -7.73 6.74 -6.83
N PHE A 86 -8.18 7.98 -6.73
CA PHE A 86 -8.48 8.65 -5.47
C PHE A 86 -9.83 9.34 -5.64
N ARG A 87 -10.88 8.77 -5.04
CA ARG A 87 -12.27 9.19 -5.23
C ARG A 87 -12.91 9.45 -3.88
N PHE A 88 -13.84 10.38 -3.84
CA PHE A 88 -14.73 10.64 -2.71
C PHE A 88 -15.97 11.34 -3.26
N SER A 89 -16.98 11.62 -2.44
CA SER A 89 -18.15 12.42 -2.86
C SER A 89 -18.26 13.72 -2.05
N GLY A 90 -18.97 14.73 -2.58
CA GLY A 90 -19.25 16.01 -1.90
C GLY A 90 -18.11 17.04 -1.83
N SER A 91 -18.31 18.06 -0.98
CA SER A 91 -17.34 19.16 -0.73
C SER A 91 -16.25 18.68 0.22
N ALA A 92 -15.00 18.67 -0.24
CA ALA A 92 -13.88 18.03 0.46
C ALA A 92 -12.90 19.01 1.10
N ILE A 93 -13.39 19.72 2.10
CA ILE A 93 -12.53 20.62 2.89
C ILE A 93 -11.49 19.81 3.69
N SER A 94 -11.73 18.50 3.93
CA SER A 94 -10.93 17.66 4.83
C SER A 94 -10.42 16.33 4.24
N ASN A 95 -10.67 16.04 2.96
CA ASN A 95 -10.18 14.80 2.33
C ASN A 95 -8.86 15.06 1.62
N TYR A 96 -7.85 14.26 1.91
CA TYR A 96 -6.57 14.38 1.24
C TYR A 96 -5.74 13.10 1.25
N LEU A 97 -4.87 13.01 0.25
CA LEU A 97 -3.66 12.20 0.29
C LEU A 97 -2.46 13.11 0.06
N LYS A 98 -1.56 13.20 1.04
CA LYS A 98 -0.26 13.88 0.92
C LYS A 98 0.82 12.83 0.74
N VAL A 99 1.77 13.06 -0.16
CA VAL A 99 2.91 12.17 -0.41
C VAL A 99 4.22 12.91 -0.17
N TYR A 100 5.06 12.36 0.70
CA TYR A 100 6.33 12.93 1.12
C TYR A 100 7.51 12.06 0.66
N ASP A 101 8.58 12.69 0.20
CA ASP A 101 9.78 12.02 -0.31
C ASP A 101 10.75 11.63 0.82
N GLY A 102 10.41 10.56 1.56
CA GLY A 102 11.27 10.00 2.58
C GLY A 102 10.52 9.26 3.68
N PRO A 103 11.14 9.04 4.86
CA PRO A 103 10.63 8.13 5.87
C PRO A 103 9.54 8.71 6.80
N ASN A 104 9.25 10.02 6.74
CA ASN A 104 8.26 10.66 7.60
C ASN A 104 7.70 11.96 6.99
N VAL A 105 6.71 12.57 7.65
CA VAL A 105 6.00 13.79 7.22
C VAL A 105 6.81 15.09 7.29
N SER A 106 8.01 15.06 7.88
CA SER A 106 8.94 16.21 7.89
C SER A 106 9.77 16.30 6.61
N MET A 107 9.70 15.28 5.75
CA MET A 107 10.41 15.23 4.48
C MET A 107 9.73 16.12 3.42
N PRO A 108 10.39 16.40 2.26
CA PRO A 108 9.79 17.22 1.23
C PRO A 108 8.44 16.69 0.73
N LEU A 109 7.43 17.54 0.71
CA LEU A 109 6.10 17.23 0.17
C LEU A 109 6.17 17.20 -1.37
N ILE A 110 5.81 16.07 -1.97
CA ILE A 110 5.79 15.89 -3.43
C ILE A 110 4.46 16.39 -4.00
N THR A 111 3.35 15.95 -3.42
CA THR A 111 2.01 16.28 -3.92
C THR A 111 0.95 16.19 -2.84
N VAL A 112 -0.15 16.90 -3.07
CA VAL A 112 -1.39 16.82 -2.30
C VAL A 112 -2.51 16.53 -3.29
N LEU A 113 -3.24 15.45 -3.06
CA LEU A 113 -4.49 15.15 -3.75
C LEU A 113 -5.65 15.50 -2.84
N ASN A 114 -6.46 16.48 -3.26
CA ASN A 114 -7.67 16.94 -2.58
C ASN A 114 -8.81 17.23 -3.58
N ASP A 115 -8.65 16.83 -4.85
CA ASP A 115 -9.64 16.93 -5.92
C ASP A 115 -9.91 15.53 -6.50
N MET A 116 -11.19 15.20 -6.70
CA MET A 116 -11.65 13.91 -7.23
C MET A 116 -11.31 13.70 -8.71
N ARG A 117 -10.97 14.75 -9.46
CA ARG A 117 -10.91 14.70 -10.94
C ARG A 117 -9.55 14.37 -11.51
N LEU A 118 -8.49 14.35 -10.71
CA LEU A 118 -7.12 14.27 -11.21
C LEU A 118 -6.37 13.13 -10.54
N VAL A 119 -6.19 12.04 -11.28
CA VAL A 119 -5.12 11.08 -11.00
C VAL A 119 -3.81 11.76 -11.41
N PRO A 120 -2.84 11.95 -10.50
CA PRO A 120 -1.59 12.63 -10.83
C PRO A 120 -0.71 11.76 -11.73
N SER A 121 0.26 12.41 -12.39
CA SER A 121 1.39 11.68 -12.99
C SER A 121 2.08 10.78 -11.96
N PRO A 122 2.70 9.67 -12.38
CA PRO A 122 3.45 8.80 -11.49
C PRO A 122 4.45 9.56 -10.63
N ILE A 123 4.55 9.19 -9.36
CA ILE A 123 5.45 9.79 -8.38
C ILE A 123 6.71 8.95 -8.31
N PHE A 124 7.87 9.60 -8.45
CA PHE A 124 9.17 8.94 -8.35
C PHE A 124 9.94 9.48 -7.15
N SER A 125 10.23 8.64 -6.18
CA SER A 125 11.01 9.03 -5.00
C SER A 125 12.47 9.31 -5.35
N THR A 126 13.18 10.02 -4.47
CA THR A 126 14.64 10.18 -4.55
C THR A 126 15.40 9.08 -3.83
N GLY A 127 14.74 8.31 -2.96
CA GLY A 127 15.34 7.21 -2.23
C GLY A 127 14.38 6.06 -1.92
N SER A 128 14.72 5.26 -0.93
CA SER A 128 14.04 3.99 -0.65
C SER A 128 12.79 4.10 0.20
N SER A 129 12.28 5.32 0.39
CA SER A 129 11.13 5.57 1.26
C SER A 129 10.19 6.63 0.71
N LEU A 130 8.89 6.41 0.90
CA LEU A 130 7.81 7.38 0.69
C LEU A 130 6.86 7.34 1.89
N THR A 131 6.44 8.48 2.39
CA THR A 131 5.43 8.58 3.46
C THR A 131 4.16 9.20 2.91
N MET A 132 3.02 8.60 3.29
CA MET A 132 1.69 9.06 2.95
C MET A 132 0.99 9.54 4.21
N ALA A 133 0.32 10.69 4.13
CA ALA A 133 -0.64 11.13 5.13
C ALA A 133 -2.02 11.20 4.48
N TYR A 134 -2.94 10.37 4.97
CA TYR A 134 -4.23 10.12 4.36
C TYR A 134 -5.36 10.44 5.34
N LYS A 135 -6.34 11.21 4.89
CA LYS A 135 -7.55 11.54 5.65
C LYS A 135 -8.74 11.58 4.72
N MET A 136 -9.86 11.05 5.18
CA MET A 136 -11.09 10.96 4.37
C MET A 136 -12.30 10.95 5.31
N TYR A 137 -12.88 12.13 5.50
CA TYR A 137 -13.98 12.41 6.43
C TYR A 137 -14.66 13.74 6.05
N PRO A 138 -15.99 13.87 6.18
CA PRO A 138 -16.95 12.89 6.69
C PRO A 138 -17.48 11.93 5.62
N ILE A 139 -17.11 12.16 4.36
CA ILE A 139 -17.69 11.44 3.24
C ILE A 139 -16.75 10.30 2.84
N PRO A 140 -17.27 9.05 2.74
CA PRO A 140 -16.48 7.92 2.28
C PRO A 140 -15.97 8.10 0.85
N GLY A 141 -14.88 7.42 0.54
CA GLY A 141 -14.23 7.46 -0.75
C GLY A 141 -13.38 6.21 -0.96
N SER A 142 -12.49 6.20 -1.94
CA SER A 142 -11.58 5.09 -2.15
C SER A 142 -10.23 5.58 -2.61
N LEU A 143 -9.20 4.83 -2.21
CA LEU A 143 -7.82 5.03 -2.62
C LEU A 143 -7.30 3.71 -3.18
N ASP A 144 -6.77 3.75 -4.39
CA ASP A 144 -6.07 2.63 -5.01
C ASP A 144 -4.74 3.13 -5.57
N MET A 145 -3.65 2.55 -5.09
CA MET A 145 -2.31 2.90 -5.52
C MET A 145 -1.43 1.65 -5.52
N SER A 146 -0.49 1.61 -6.44
CA SER A 146 0.49 0.54 -6.54
C SER A 146 1.89 1.14 -6.62
N TYR A 147 2.88 0.40 -6.13
CA TYR A 147 4.26 0.85 -6.17
C TYR A 147 5.17 -0.31 -6.57
N THR A 148 6.32 0.07 -7.12
CA THR A 148 7.43 -0.84 -7.43
C THR A 148 8.75 -0.12 -7.18
N SER A 149 9.81 -0.87 -6.98
CA SER A 149 11.14 -0.34 -6.70
C SER A 149 12.17 -0.85 -7.68
N THR A 150 13.25 -0.08 -7.81
CA THR A 150 14.31 -0.33 -8.77
C THR A 150 15.65 0.17 -8.25
N ASP A 151 16.72 -0.54 -8.60
CA ASP A 151 18.11 -0.13 -8.44
C ASP A 151 18.69 0.51 -9.72
N LYS A 152 17.89 0.59 -10.80
CA LYS A 152 18.31 1.10 -12.11
C LYS A 152 18.14 2.60 -12.29
N GLY A 153 17.87 3.31 -11.20
CA GLY A 153 17.68 4.75 -11.18
C GLY A 153 16.22 5.19 -11.19
N ARG A 154 16.02 6.46 -10.85
CA ARG A 154 14.71 7.08 -10.66
C ARG A 154 13.88 7.02 -11.95
N GLY A 155 12.67 6.47 -11.85
CA GLY A 155 11.74 6.34 -12.98
C GLY A 155 11.94 5.09 -13.85
N CYS A 156 13.00 4.32 -13.63
CA CYS A 156 13.24 3.05 -14.33
C CYS A 156 12.45 1.92 -13.65
N GLY A 157 11.13 1.87 -13.88
CA GLY A 157 10.19 0.96 -13.20
C GLY A 157 10.55 -0.54 -13.18
N GLY A 158 9.81 -1.29 -12.36
CA GLY A 158 9.88 -2.75 -12.19
C GLY A 158 8.59 -3.47 -12.63
N ARG A 159 8.44 -4.75 -12.27
CA ARG A 159 7.22 -5.52 -12.59
C ARG A 159 6.04 -4.99 -11.79
N MET A 160 5.00 -4.51 -12.47
CA MET A 160 3.72 -4.16 -11.86
C MET A 160 2.77 -5.36 -11.92
N PHE A 161 2.20 -5.74 -10.77
CA PHE A 161 1.20 -6.80 -10.68
C PHE A 161 -0.13 -6.19 -10.22
N ASN A 162 -1.25 -6.70 -10.75
CA ASN A 162 -2.62 -6.24 -10.45
C ASN A 162 -2.95 -4.80 -10.88
N VAL A 163 -2.43 -4.35 -12.02
CA VAL A 163 -2.98 -3.18 -12.73
C VAL A 163 -4.23 -3.66 -13.47
N LYS A 164 -5.40 -3.13 -13.14
CA LYS A 164 -6.66 -3.46 -13.79
C LYS A 164 -7.15 -2.27 -14.61
#